data_AF-A0A3C1IEC1-F1
#
_entry.id   AF-A0A3C1IEC1-F1
#
_cell.length_a   1.000
_cell.length_b   1.000
_cell.length_c   1.000
_cell.angle_alpha   90.00
_cell.angle_beta   90.00
_cell.angle_gamma   90.00
#
_symmetry.space_group_name_H-M   'P 1'
#
loop_
_entity.id
_entity.type
_entity.pdbx_description
1 polymer ?
#
loop_
_entity_poly.entity_id
_entity_poly.type
_entity_poly.pdbx_seq_one_letter_code
_entity_poly.pdbx_strand_id
1 'polypeptide(L)' 'MTLSQGRSYLAIPGPSVVPDRVLQAMHRAAPNIYEGALVELTHGLVPD' A
#
# COMPACT_ATOMS: atom_id res chain seq x y z
N MET A 1 16.71 21.78 20.94
CA MET A 1 16.85 20.52 20.18
C MET A 1 15.64 19.64 20.47
N THR A 2 14.73 19.49 19.52
CA THR A 2 13.63 18.54 19.67
C THR A 2 14.14 17.16 19.30
N LEU A 3 14.34 16.30 20.30
CA LEU A 3 14.56 14.87 20.06
C LEU A 3 13.31 14.33 19.37
N SER A 4 13.42 13.83 18.14
CA SER A 4 12.31 13.11 17.51
C SER A 4 12.04 11.88 18.35
N GLN A 5 10.94 11.88 19.10
CA GLN A 5 10.41 10.67 19.71
C GLN A 5 10.13 9.73 18.54
N GLY A 6 10.88 8.63 18.41
CA GLY A 6 10.83 7.73 17.25
C GLY A 6 9.41 7.23 16.93
N ARG A 7 9.26 6.48 15.83
CA ARG A 7 7.95 5.92 15.48
C ARG A 7 7.44 5.01 16.62
N SER A 8 6.13 5.05 16.88
CA SER A 8 5.49 4.17 17.86
C SER A 8 5.89 2.71 17.61
N TYR A 9 6.38 2.03 18.65
CA TYR A 9 6.80 0.64 18.56
C TYR A 9 5.61 -0.27 18.88
N LEU A 10 5.20 -1.07 17.90
CA LEU A 10 4.07 -1.99 18.02
C LEU A 10 4.59 -3.44 18.01
N ALA A 11 4.51 -4.13 19.14
CA ALA A 11 5.00 -5.50 19.34
C ALA A 11 3.85 -6.50 19.60
N ILE A 12 2.97 -6.66 18.60
CA ILE A 12 1.91 -7.68 18.57
C ILE A 12 2.12 -8.58 17.35
N PRO A 13 1.60 -9.82 17.31
CA PRO A 13 1.67 -10.70 16.13
C PRO A 13 0.70 -10.25 15.03
N GLY A 14 0.88 -9.02 14.54
CA GLY A 14 0.05 -8.40 13.52
C GLY A 14 -1.20 -7.70 14.08
N PRO A 15 -1.60 -6.57 13.46
CA PRO A 15 -0.95 -5.87 12.35
C PRO A 15 0.35 -5.13 12.75
N SER A 16 1.25 -4.91 11.79
CA SER A 16 2.49 -4.14 11.97
C SER A 16 2.31 -2.65 11.62
N VAL A 17 3.23 -1.79 12.07
CA VAL A 17 3.23 -0.37 11.69
C VAL A 17 3.51 -0.21 10.20
N VAL A 18 2.64 0.50 9.49
CA VAL A 18 2.81 0.80 8.06
C VAL A 18 3.87 1.89 7.88
N PRO A 19 4.90 1.71 7.02
CA PRO A 19 5.84 2.77 6.67
C PRO A 19 5.15 3.95 5.98
N ASP A 20 5.61 5.19 6.22
CA ASP A 20 4.99 6.39 5.64
C ASP A 20 4.94 6.34 4.12
N ARG A 21 5.99 5.81 3.47
CA ARG A 21 6.02 5.60 2.00
C ARG A 21 4.87 4.73 1.49
N VAL A 22 4.43 3.75 2.28
CA VAL A 22 3.32 2.86 1.92
C VAL A 22 2.00 3.57 2.13
N LEU A 23 1.83 4.30 3.24
CA LEU A 23 0.64 5.13 3.47
C LEU A 23 0.46 6.16 2.36
N GLN A 24 1.53 6.82 1.93
CA GLN A 24 1.51 7.76 0.81
C GLN A 24 1.10 7.07 -0.51
N ALA A 25 1.67 5.90 -0.80
CA ALA A 25 1.28 5.12 -1.99
C ALA A 25 -0.18 4.62 -1.94
N MET A 26 -0.71 4.38 -0.75
CA MET A 26 -2.12 3.99 -0.53
C MET A 26 -3.08 5.18 -0.61
N HIS A 27 -2.60 6.41 -0.40
CA HIS A 27 -3.42 7.63 -0.43
C HIS A 27 -3.74 8.06 -1.87
N ARG A 28 -4.44 7.19 -2.60
CA ARG A 28 -4.90 7.41 -3.97
C ARG A 28 -6.30 6.82 -4.14
N ALA A 29 -7.04 7.29 -5.15
CA ALA A 29 -8.33 6.70 -5.48
C ALA A 29 -8.18 5.21 -5.81
N ALA A 30 -9.14 4.40 -5.34
CA ALA A 30 -9.17 2.99 -5.68
C ALA A 30 -9.49 2.83 -7.18
N PRO A 31 -8.78 1.96 -7.91
CA PRO A 31 -9.11 1.64 -9.29
C PRO A 31 -10.45 0.89 -9.38
N ASN A 32 -11.16 1.02 -10.50
CA ASN A 32 -12.33 0.20 -10.78
C ASN A 32 -11.88 -1.25 -11.05
N ILE A 33 -12.58 -2.21 -10.43
CA ILE A 33 -12.27 -3.64 -10.56
C ILE A 33 -12.92 -4.29 -11.79
N TYR A 34 -13.89 -3.61 -12.43
CA TYR A 34 -14.62 -4.14 -13.58
C TYR A 34 -14.15 -3.59 -14.93
N GLU A 35 -13.28 -2.56 -14.93
CA GLU A 35 -12.82 -1.91 -16.15
C GLU A 35 -11.44 -1.26 -15.98
N GLY A 36 -10.85 -0.83 -17.10
CA GLY A 36 -9.65 -0.01 -17.12
C GLY A 36 -8.36 -0.79 -16.85
N ALA A 37 -7.39 -0.11 -16.24
CA ALA A 37 -6.00 -0.59 -16.17
C ALA A 37 -5.82 -1.94 -15.45
N LEU A 38 -6.71 -2.30 -14.51
CA LEU A 38 -6.64 -3.59 -13.81
C LEU A 38 -6.99 -4.77 -14.73
N VAL A 39 -8.02 -4.61 -15.57
CA VAL A 39 -8.44 -5.65 -16.50
C VAL A 39 -7.38 -5.85 -17.58
N GLU A 40 -6.89 -4.75 -18.17
CA GLU A 40 -5.84 -4.80 -19.20
C GLU A 40 -4.54 -5.42 -18.68
N LEU A 41 -4.12 -5.07 -17.47
CA LEU A 41 -2.96 -5.68 -16.84
C LEU A 41 -3.14 -7.20 -16.70
N THR A 42 -4.33 -7.65 -16.28
CA THR A 42 -4.61 -9.07 -16.06
C THR A 42 -4.53 -9.87 -17.35
N HIS A 43 -5.07 -9.36 -18.46
CA HIS A 43 -4.94 -9.99 -19.77
C HIS A 43 -3.48 -10.12 -20.22
N GLY A 44 -2.62 -9.17 -19.88
CA GLY A 44 -1.19 -9.21 -20.23
C GLY A 44 -0.32 -10.11 -19.36
N LEU A 45 -0.83 -10.66 -18.25
CA LEU A 45 -0.05 -11.47 -17.31
C LEU A 45 -0.08 -12.98 -17.63
N VAL A 46 -1.13 -13.45 -18.29
CA VAL A 46 -1.30 -14.88 -18.61
C VAL A 46 -0.99 -15.08 -20.10
N PRO A 47 0.00 -15.91 -20.46
CA PRO A 47 0.24 -16.27 -21.87
C PRO A 47 -0.95 -17.04 -22.45
N ASP A 48 -1.24 -16.83 -23.74
CA ASP A 48 -2.25 -17.60 -24.50
C ASP A 48 -1.95 -19.11 -24.55
#